data_AF-A0A8S3VFF8-F1
#
_entry.id   AF-A0A8S3VFF8-F1
#
_cell.length_a   1.000
_cell.length_b   1.000
_cell.length_c   1.000
_cell.angle_alpha   90.00
_cell.angle_beta   90.00
_cell.angle_gamma   90.00
#
_symmetry.space_group_name_H-M   'P 1'
#
loop_
_entity.id
_entity.type
_entity.pdbx_description
1 polymer ?
#
loop_
_entity_poly.entity_id
_entity_poly.type
_entity_poly.pdbx_seq_one_letter_code
_entity_poly.pdbx_strand_id
1 'polypeptide(L)'
;MEKCSVICCRECKTHVALTNDVFSLSLEGPLGAYVNPHGHVHETLTVYKSQNINLMGRPTKEHSWFPGYAWTIAYCRRCTNHMGWKFTATTKNLTPQKFFGLTRGSVTPGMQQADELMDGDTWMPIISSADCFYYLYAFIPLDFMKTDTMSTMQWKKQWIVAIGIVVTVFLIYLFVSVGSSNNKFTTEWPQETEKEHNQQYRFWPSFKVDTQHNEKWLKSTCLKSEDDLSLDGIMEIQKKWSKSQDSECRRVYTMFTSIFTITSHPARVVIPDSFAVKVRKWLGNKEELFQSVKKQTVMFIYNEYTREQNVYNPLREKRPMGVPPRPETEYVEELVQKTQPSCDFCKYKLNTAEDTFGRVESEHSFTAANTFKLDSWHTLILLKKHHPLNWTYVEYRDLMSTAQKWLDKAYQQNSRYKYPMFVWDLLPHAGASQVHPHVHGFLDADRYQGAVENWRVGADEYNEDFSTQNYFSDFVSVHMSLGLAVQYGDAVAIASILPKKDNEVIVLGQRPSEDFFKLQYFVYRAFIEDMKKLCFSSGFALPSLDEAAGKGKIPAYVRAITRGAVEEIRSDISSLELFTSQNANTDPYKVIKFIKESIKKRS
;
A
#
# COMPACT_ATOMS: atom_id res chain seq x y z
N MET A 1 -32.31 2.67 -7.35
CA MET A 1 -31.12 1.79 -7.39
C MET A 1 -31.49 0.49 -6.72
N GLU A 2 -31.72 -0.54 -7.55
CA GLU A 2 -31.97 -1.91 -7.07
C GLU A 2 -30.68 -2.43 -6.40
N LYS A 3 -30.79 -2.88 -5.14
CA LYS A 3 -29.66 -3.45 -4.41
C LYS A 3 -29.55 -4.94 -4.75
N CYS A 4 -28.34 -5.43 -5.01
CA CYS A 4 -28.05 -6.86 -4.98
C CYS A 4 -28.22 -7.36 -3.53
N SER A 5 -29.45 -7.71 -3.14
CA SER A 5 -29.80 -8.10 -1.77
C SER A 5 -29.80 -9.62 -1.58
N VAL A 6 -29.67 -10.42 -2.64
CA VAL A 6 -29.76 -11.89 -2.59
C VAL A 6 -28.54 -12.59 -3.18
N ILE A 7 -28.27 -13.79 -2.67
CA ILE A 7 -27.27 -14.74 -3.12
C ILE A 7 -28.02 -15.90 -3.78
N CYS A 8 -27.68 -16.19 -5.03
CA CYS A 8 -28.34 -17.21 -5.84
C CYS A 8 -27.38 -18.36 -6.19
N CYS A 9 -27.95 -19.53 -6.51
CA CYS A 9 -27.20 -20.62 -7.11
C CYS A 9 -26.61 -20.18 -8.45
N ARG A 10 -25.32 -20.44 -8.67
CA ARG A 10 -24.63 -20.04 -9.90
C ARG A 10 -25.25 -20.67 -11.15
N GLU A 11 -25.65 -21.93 -11.06
CA GLU A 11 -26.17 -22.73 -12.17
C GLU A 11 -27.60 -22.34 -12.56
N CYS A 12 -28.54 -22.38 -11.61
CA CYS A 12 -29.98 -22.21 -11.91
C CYS A 12 -30.57 -20.88 -11.45
N LYS A 13 -29.75 -19.99 -10.89
CA LYS A 13 -30.12 -18.65 -10.38
C LYS A 13 -31.19 -18.63 -9.28
N THR A 14 -31.60 -19.78 -8.75
CA THR A 14 -32.52 -19.85 -7.61
C THR A 14 -31.92 -19.16 -6.39
N HIS A 15 -32.72 -18.38 -5.67
CA HIS A 15 -32.33 -17.72 -4.42
C HIS A 15 -31.93 -18.74 -3.34
N VAL A 16 -30.76 -18.53 -2.72
CA VAL A 16 -30.17 -19.44 -1.73
C VAL A 16 -29.98 -18.78 -0.36
N ALA A 17 -29.66 -17.48 -0.29
CA ALA A 17 -29.52 -16.74 0.96
C ALA A 17 -29.65 -15.24 0.73
N LEU A 18 -29.95 -14.47 1.79
CA LEU A 18 -29.88 -13.02 1.73
C LEU A 18 -28.44 -12.55 1.99
N THR A 19 -28.06 -11.42 1.40
CA THR A 19 -26.75 -10.81 1.68
C THR A 19 -26.63 -10.40 3.16
N ASN A 20 -27.75 -10.05 3.81
CA ASN A 20 -27.80 -9.73 5.24
C ASN A 20 -27.60 -10.95 6.16
N ASP A 21 -27.69 -12.18 5.62
CA ASP A 21 -27.43 -13.40 6.41
C ASP A 21 -25.94 -13.76 6.42
N VAL A 22 -25.09 -13.07 5.65
CA VAL A 22 -23.63 -13.29 5.62
C VAL A 22 -23.02 -12.86 6.94
N PHE A 23 -22.20 -13.72 7.52
CA PHE A 23 -21.52 -13.46 8.80
C PHE A 23 -20.14 -14.13 8.83
N SER A 24 -19.26 -13.68 9.71
CA SER A 24 -17.91 -14.21 9.86
C SER A 24 -17.80 -15.10 11.09
N LEU A 25 -17.36 -16.34 10.91
CA LEU A 25 -16.91 -17.21 12.00
C LEU A 25 -15.41 -17.11 12.27
N SER A 26 -14.66 -16.54 11.33
CA SER A 26 -13.22 -16.30 11.43
C SER A 26 -12.93 -14.81 11.62
N LEU A 27 -11.76 -14.50 12.17
CA LEU A 27 -11.25 -13.12 12.25
C LEU A 27 -10.87 -12.56 10.87
N GLU A 28 -10.66 -13.43 9.86
CA GLU A 28 -10.26 -13.07 8.50
C GLU A 28 -11.44 -12.65 7.60
N GLY A 29 -12.68 -12.85 8.06
CA GLY A 29 -13.90 -12.47 7.36
C GLY A 29 -14.87 -13.65 7.11
N PRO A 30 -15.94 -13.41 6.33
CA PRO A 30 -16.98 -14.41 6.07
C PRO A 30 -16.62 -15.41 4.96
N LEU A 31 -15.52 -15.15 4.23
CA LEU A 31 -14.95 -16.03 3.24
C LEU A 31 -13.69 -16.66 3.83
N GLY A 32 -13.65 -18.00 3.92
CA GLY A 32 -12.48 -18.76 4.36
C GLY A 32 -12.14 -19.87 3.38
N ALA A 33 -10.86 -20.23 3.26
CA ALA A 33 -10.40 -21.36 2.47
C ALA A 33 -10.17 -22.59 3.37
N TYR A 34 -10.83 -23.70 3.06
CA TYR A 34 -10.74 -24.92 3.87
C TYR A 34 -10.34 -26.12 3.02
N VAL A 35 -9.49 -26.99 3.55
CA VAL A 35 -9.01 -28.18 2.83
C VAL A 35 -9.77 -29.40 3.33
N ASN A 36 -10.29 -30.21 2.42
CA ASN A 36 -10.89 -31.50 2.78
C ASN A 36 -9.79 -32.59 2.93
N PRO A 37 -10.09 -33.76 3.53
CA PRO A 37 -9.10 -34.83 3.74
C PRO A 37 -8.41 -35.36 2.47
N HIS A 38 -9.01 -35.12 1.30
CA HIS A 38 -8.47 -35.51 0.00
C HIS A 38 -7.62 -34.40 -0.64
N GLY A 39 -7.34 -33.31 0.08
CA GLY A 39 -6.48 -32.22 -0.37
C GLY A 39 -7.16 -31.16 -1.24
N HIS A 40 -8.47 -31.22 -1.44
CA HIS A 40 -9.18 -30.19 -2.21
C HIS A 40 -9.46 -28.95 -1.36
N VAL A 41 -9.10 -27.79 -1.88
CA VAL A 41 -9.36 -26.48 -1.27
C VAL A 41 -10.75 -25.99 -1.64
N HIS A 42 -11.52 -25.57 -0.65
CA HIS A 42 -12.87 -25.03 -0.79
C HIS A 42 -12.96 -23.64 -0.19
N GLU A 43 -13.10 -22.63 -1.03
CA GLU A 43 -13.48 -21.28 -0.61
C GLU A 43 -14.95 -21.28 -0.18
N THR A 44 -15.22 -20.91 1.06
CA THR A 44 -16.53 -21.05 1.69
C THR A 44 -17.01 -19.73 2.26
N LEU A 45 -18.23 -19.32 1.89
CA LEU A 45 -18.97 -18.17 2.40
C LEU A 45 -19.94 -18.62 3.51
N THR A 46 -19.83 -18.06 4.71
CA THR A 46 -20.73 -18.41 5.82
C THR A 46 -21.99 -17.55 5.90
N VAL A 47 -23.15 -18.20 5.97
CA VAL A 47 -24.47 -17.56 6.10
C VAL A 47 -25.31 -18.16 7.24
N TYR A 48 -26.03 -17.33 8.00
CA TYR A 48 -26.88 -17.79 9.11
C TYR A 48 -28.06 -18.63 8.63
N LYS A 49 -28.64 -18.22 7.49
CA LYS A 49 -29.83 -18.85 6.91
C LYS A 49 -29.60 -19.13 5.44
N SER A 50 -30.20 -20.22 4.98
CA SER A 50 -30.25 -20.57 3.56
C SER A 50 -31.62 -21.16 3.22
N GLN A 51 -32.07 -20.92 1.99
CA GLN A 51 -33.31 -21.39 1.40
C GLN A 51 -33.00 -22.21 0.14
N ASN A 52 -33.95 -23.02 -0.33
CA ASN A 52 -33.80 -23.83 -1.55
C ASN A 52 -32.56 -24.73 -1.54
N ILE A 53 -32.25 -25.31 -0.37
CA ILE A 53 -31.18 -26.29 -0.15
C ILE A 53 -31.77 -27.62 0.32
N ASN A 54 -31.32 -28.72 -0.28
CA ASN A 54 -31.54 -30.08 0.20
C ASN A 54 -30.29 -30.60 0.92
N LEU A 55 -30.47 -31.32 2.01
CA LEU A 55 -29.36 -31.92 2.76
C LEU A 55 -29.26 -33.41 2.48
N MET A 56 -28.04 -33.91 2.33
CA MET A 56 -27.76 -35.33 2.09
C MET A 56 -26.87 -35.90 3.18
N GLY A 57 -27.24 -37.08 3.67
CA GLY A 57 -26.50 -37.81 4.69
C GLY A 57 -26.86 -37.40 6.12
N ARG A 58 -26.24 -38.08 7.09
CA ARG A 58 -26.36 -37.76 8.52
C ARG A 58 -25.29 -36.72 8.91
N PRO A 59 -25.57 -35.82 9.87
CA PRO A 59 -24.54 -34.94 10.40
C PRO A 59 -23.36 -35.71 10.98
N THR A 60 -22.13 -35.35 10.58
CA THR A 60 -20.89 -35.96 11.09
C THR A 60 -19.90 -34.90 11.58
N LYS A 61 -19.09 -35.23 12.58
CA LYS A 61 -17.99 -34.38 13.08
C LYS A 61 -16.67 -34.65 12.36
N GLU A 62 -16.61 -35.73 11.60
CA GLU A 62 -15.41 -36.20 10.95
C GLU A 62 -14.85 -35.12 10.00
N HIS A 63 -13.61 -34.71 10.21
CA HIS A 63 -12.94 -33.66 9.43
C HIS A 63 -13.70 -32.32 9.31
N SER A 64 -14.49 -31.96 10.34
CA SER A 64 -15.19 -30.68 10.36
C SER A 64 -14.22 -29.50 10.42
N TRP A 65 -14.42 -28.53 9.52
CA TRP A 65 -13.64 -27.28 9.49
C TRP A 65 -13.92 -26.34 10.66
N PHE A 66 -15.06 -26.51 11.32
CA PHE A 66 -15.49 -25.67 12.44
C PHE A 66 -15.53 -26.52 13.71
N PRO A 67 -14.55 -26.37 14.62
CA PRO A 67 -14.51 -27.10 15.87
C PRO A 67 -15.82 -26.97 16.65
N GLY A 68 -16.35 -28.10 17.12
CA GLY A 68 -17.63 -28.15 17.84
C GLY A 68 -18.88 -28.20 16.96
N TYR A 69 -18.75 -28.21 15.64
CA TYR A 69 -19.87 -28.37 14.70
C TYR A 69 -19.80 -29.71 13.95
N ALA A 70 -20.97 -30.32 13.73
CA ALA A 70 -21.15 -31.43 12.80
C ALA A 70 -21.69 -30.89 11.46
N TRP A 71 -21.19 -31.41 10.34
CA TRP A 71 -21.56 -30.96 9.00
C TRP A 71 -22.46 -31.96 8.27
N THR A 72 -23.27 -31.47 7.34
CA THR A 72 -24.13 -32.25 6.42
C THR A 72 -24.05 -31.64 5.03
N ILE A 73 -23.91 -32.46 3.99
CA ILE A 73 -23.74 -31.98 2.61
C ILE A 73 -25.01 -31.26 2.14
N ALA A 74 -24.83 -30.13 1.46
CA ALA A 74 -25.89 -29.26 0.99
C ALA A 74 -25.89 -29.16 -0.54
N TYR A 75 -27.04 -29.41 -1.15
CA TYR A 75 -27.28 -29.34 -2.59
C TYR A 75 -28.36 -28.32 -2.91
N CYS A 76 -28.29 -27.71 -4.10
CA CYS A 76 -29.36 -26.85 -4.57
C CYS A 76 -30.63 -27.67 -4.77
N ARG A 77 -31.76 -27.22 -4.21
CA ARG A 77 -33.06 -27.90 -4.35
C ARG A 77 -33.54 -27.99 -5.80
N ARG A 78 -33.11 -27.07 -6.67
CA ARG A 78 -33.56 -27.00 -8.07
C ARG A 78 -32.67 -27.77 -9.05
N CYS A 79 -31.36 -27.52 -9.04
CA CYS A 79 -30.45 -28.14 -10.02
C CYS A 79 -29.56 -29.23 -9.43
N THR A 80 -29.72 -29.56 -8.14
CA THR A 80 -28.92 -30.56 -7.42
C THR A 80 -27.41 -30.27 -7.41
N ASN A 81 -26.95 -29.09 -7.83
CA ASN A 81 -25.55 -28.73 -7.77
C ASN A 81 -25.06 -28.69 -6.32
N HIS A 82 -23.82 -29.11 -6.08
CA HIS A 82 -23.22 -29.05 -4.76
C HIS A 82 -23.07 -27.59 -4.33
N MET A 83 -23.69 -27.24 -3.20
CA MET A 83 -23.72 -25.86 -2.70
C MET A 83 -22.75 -25.64 -1.55
N GLY A 84 -22.40 -26.70 -0.80
CA GLY A 84 -21.53 -26.63 0.37
C GLY A 84 -22.04 -27.52 1.49
N TRP A 85 -22.04 -27.01 2.72
CA TRP A 85 -22.41 -27.79 3.91
C TRP A 85 -23.24 -26.98 4.91
N LYS A 86 -24.13 -27.68 5.62
CA LYS A 86 -24.78 -27.16 6.82
C LYS A 86 -24.01 -27.60 8.05
N PHE A 87 -23.65 -26.65 8.90
CA PHE A 87 -22.99 -26.90 10.18
C PHE A 87 -24.00 -26.76 11.32
N THR A 88 -24.02 -27.74 12.22
CA THR A 88 -24.91 -27.79 13.39
C THR A 88 -24.07 -27.93 14.65
N ALA A 89 -24.28 -27.04 15.61
CA ALA A 89 -23.56 -27.03 16.87
C ALA A 89 -23.80 -28.35 17.62
N THR A 90 -22.72 -28.90 18.18
CA THR A 90 -22.77 -30.17 18.90
C THR A 90 -22.95 -29.98 20.41
N THR A 91 -22.93 -28.73 20.86
CA THR A 91 -23.17 -28.29 22.24
C THR A 91 -24.00 -27.01 22.24
N LYS A 92 -24.70 -26.73 23.34
CA LYS A 92 -25.56 -25.54 23.47
C LYS A 92 -24.79 -24.22 23.64
N ASN A 93 -23.48 -24.26 23.91
CA ASN A 93 -22.68 -23.07 24.21
C ASN A 93 -22.11 -22.39 22.96
N LEU A 94 -22.31 -22.96 21.77
CA LEU A 94 -21.82 -22.40 20.51
C LEU A 94 -22.87 -21.50 19.88
N THR A 95 -22.44 -20.35 19.38
CA THR A 95 -23.30 -19.44 18.61
C THR A 95 -22.65 -19.18 17.26
N PRO A 96 -23.38 -19.34 16.13
CA PRO A 96 -24.78 -19.75 16.03
C PRO A 96 -25.00 -21.25 16.25
N GLN A 97 -26.21 -21.65 16.65
CA GLN A 97 -26.56 -23.08 16.81
C GLN A 97 -26.53 -23.87 15.49
N LYS A 98 -26.69 -23.18 14.36
CA LYS A 98 -26.56 -23.74 13.02
C LYS A 98 -26.26 -22.64 12.02
N PHE A 99 -25.57 -22.99 10.95
CA PHE A 99 -25.29 -22.10 9.82
C PHE A 99 -24.96 -22.92 8.56
N PHE A 100 -24.73 -22.24 7.44
CA PHE A 100 -24.30 -22.87 6.19
C PHE A 100 -22.97 -22.28 5.74
N GLY A 101 -22.07 -23.14 5.25
CA GLY A 101 -20.90 -22.75 4.48
C GLY A 101 -21.16 -23.06 3.01
N LEU A 102 -21.39 -22.03 2.21
CA LEU A 102 -21.64 -22.14 0.77
C LEU A 102 -20.34 -21.97 -0.01
N THR A 103 -20.04 -22.88 -0.94
CA THR A 103 -18.80 -22.77 -1.73
C THR A 103 -18.87 -21.55 -2.67
N ARG A 104 -17.82 -20.73 -2.72
CA ARG A 104 -17.80 -19.49 -3.54
C ARG A 104 -18.14 -19.75 -5.00
N GLY A 105 -17.67 -20.87 -5.55
CA GLY A 105 -17.90 -21.30 -6.92
C GLY A 105 -19.34 -21.70 -7.24
N SER A 106 -20.18 -22.02 -6.24
CA SER A 106 -21.57 -22.44 -6.42
C SER A 106 -22.60 -21.31 -6.31
N VAL A 107 -22.15 -20.09 -5.96
CA VAL A 107 -23.03 -18.93 -5.71
C VAL A 107 -22.69 -17.70 -6.58
N THR A 108 -23.71 -16.91 -6.87
CA THR A 108 -23.61 -15.63 -7.60
C THR A 108 -24.52 -14.59 -6.95
N PRO A 109 -24.17 -13.28 -6.99
CA PRO A 109 -25.12 -12.23 -6.62
C PRO A 109 -26.37 -12.25 -7.51
N GLY A 110 -27.52 -11.92 -6.95
CA GLY A 110 -28.78 -11.73 -7.65
C GLY A 110 -29.52 -10.47 -7.19
N MET A 111 -30.50 -10.04 -7.96
CA MET A 111 -31.40 -8.93 -7.64
C MET A 111 -32.69 -9.48 -7.03
N GLN A 112 -33.27 -8.77 -6.06
CA GLN A 112 -34.57 -9.12 -5.50
C GLN A 112 -35.65 -8.58 -6.43
N GLN A 113 -36.42 -9.48 -7.06
CA GLN A 113 -37.64 -9.08 -7.78
C GLN A 113 -38.67 -8.54 -6.78
N ALA A 114 -39.25 -7.39 -7.09
CA ALA A 114 -40.27 -6.73 -6.29
C ALA A 114 -41.65 -7.33 -6.55
N ASP A 115 -41.82 -8.64 -6.39
CA ASP A 115 -43.11 -9.32 -6.61
C ASP A 115 -43.49 -10.15 -5.37
N GLU A 116 -43.89 -9.45 -4.31
CA GLU A 116 -44.78 -10.01 -3.25
C GLU A 116 -45.79 -8.96 -2.73
N LEU A 117 -45.95 -7.84 -3.45
CA LEU A 117 -47.02 -6.87 -3.28
C LEU A 117 -47.47 -6.46 -4.67
N MET A 118 -48.46 -7.14 -5.23
CA MET A 118 -49.62 -6.55 -5.90
C MET A 118 -50.37 -7.64 -6.68
N ASP A 119 -51.63 -7.77 -6.29
CA ASP A 119 -52.70 -8.47 -6.99
C ASP A 119 -52.96 -7.81 -8.36
N GLY A 120 -53.39 -8.61 -9.34
CA GLY A 120 -54.16 -8.10 -10.48
C GLY A 120 -53.40 -7.67 -11.74
N ASP A 121 -53.42 -8.60 -12.70
CA ASP A 121 -53.52 -8.40 -14.15
C ASP A 121 -52.28 -8.06 -14.99
N THR A 122 -52.10 -9.01 -15.91
CA THR A 122 -51.06 -9.22 -16.90
C THR A 122 -51.12 -8.18 -18.01
N TRP A 123 -49.96 -7.82 -18.60
CA TRP A 123 -49.58 -8.15 -19.99
C TRP A 123 -48.18 -7.59 -20.29
N MET A 124 -47.19 -8.48 -20.29
CA MET A 124 -45.96 -8.39 -21.10
C MET A 124 -46.35 -8.66 -22.60
N PRO A 125 -45.50 -8.49 -23.66
CA PRO A 125 -44.11 -8.93 -23.60
C PRO A 125 -43.04 -8.41 -24.63
N ILE A 126 -41.82 -8.88 -24.38
CA ILE A 126 -40.69 -9.26 -25.28
C ILE A 126 -39.67 -8.20 -25.75
N ILE A 127 -38.47 -8.40 -25.20
CA ILE A 127 -37.14 -8.07 -25.71
C ILE A 127 -36.72 -9.09 -26.79
N SER A 128 -36.01 -8.66 -27.82
CA SER A 128 -34.98 -9.49 -28.46
C SER A 128 -33.90 -8.54 -28.98
N SER A 129 -32.70 -8.57 -28.37
CA SER A 129 -31.47 -9.19 -28.93
C SER A 129 -30.83 -8.28 -30.00
N ALA A 130 -29.53 -8.10 -30.15
CA ALA A 130 -28.32 -8.56 -29.50
C ALA A 130 -27.21 -7.55 -29.87
N ASP A 131 -26.07 -7.68 -29.20
CA ASP A 131 -24.73 -7.35 -29.67
C ASP A 131 -24.32 -5.90 -29.98
N CYS A 132 -23.37 -5.49 -29.15
CA CYS A 132 -22.57 -4.29 -29.20
C CYS A 132 -21.37 -4.53 -30.13
N PHE A 133 -21.16 -3.72 -31.17
CA PHE A 133 -19.83 -3.44 -31.72
C PHE A 133 -19.82 -2.20 -32.65
N TYR A 134 -18.79 -1.36 -32.42
CA TYR A 134 -18.18 -0.33 -33.29
C TYR A 134 -18.86 1.03 -33.58
N TYR A 135 -18.29 2.05 -32.92
CA TYR A 135 -17.78 3.34 -33.44
C TYR A 135 -18.42 4.02 -34.66
N LEU A 136 -19.15 5.10 -34.36
CA LEU A 136 -18.89 6.52 -34.72
C LEU A 136 -18.30 6.91 -36.09
N TYR A 137 -19.06 7.82 -36.72
CA TYR A 137 -18.75 8.80 -37.77
C TYR A 137 -18.92 8.39 -39.24
N ALA A 138 -20.19 8.43 -39.69
CA ALA A 138 -20.55 8.88 -41.03
C ALA A 138 -20.97 10.36 -40.97
N PHE A 139 -20.35 11.20 -41.80
CA PHE A 139 -20.84 12.54 -42.12
C PHE A 139 -20.69 12.75 -43.63
N ILE A 140 -21.71 13.41 -44.18
CA ILE A 140 -21.86 14.05 -45.50
C ILE A 140 -22.66 13.23 -46.55
N PRO A 141 -23.81 13.77 -47.01
CA PRO A 141 -24.70 13.12 -47.97
C PRO A 141 -24.34 13.42 -49.43
N LEU A 142 -24.62 12.43 -50.27
CA LEU A 142 -24.69 12.52 -51.73
C LEU A 142 -26.04 13.12 -52.14
N ASP A 143 -26.00 14.22 -52.88
CA ASP A 143 -26.91 14.49 -53.99
C ASP A 143 -26.38 15.69 -54.78
N PHE A 144 -25.95 15.47 -56.03
CA PHE A 144 -26.33 16.32 -57.16
C PHE A 144 -25.77 15.80 -58.50
N MET A 145 -26.66 15.86 -59.50
CA MET A 145 -26.42 15.97 -60.94
C MET A 145 -26.22 14.72 -61.81
N LYS A 146 -27.35 14.37 -62.44
CA LYS A 146 -27.51 13.76 -63.76
C LYS A 146 -26.84 14.60 -64.87
N THR A 147 -26.33 13.87 -65.87
CA THR A 147 -26.36 14.10 -67.35
C THR A 147 -25.95 15.50 -67.85
N ASP A 148 -25.00 15.69 -68.77
CA ASP A 148 -25.04 15.19 -70.15
C ASP A 148 -23.73 15.53 -70.90
N THR A 149 -23.42 14.72 -71.92
CA THR A 149 -22.65 15.06 -73.14
C THR A 149 -21.28 15.75 -73.01
N MET A 150 -20.18 14.99 -73.12
CA MET A 150 -18.89 15.55 -73.56
C MET A 150 -18.13 14.63 -74.52
N SER A 151 -17.62 15.26 -75.57
CA SER A 151 -16.99 14.72 -76.78
C SER A 151 -15.79 13.78 -76.56
N THR A 152 -15.62 12.85 -77.52
CA THR A 152 -14.61 11.79 -77.61
C THR A 152 -13.15 12.26 -77.74
N MET A 153 -12.86 13.55 -77.58
CA MET A 153 -11.52 14.13 -77.76
C MET A 153 -10.88 14.70 -76.47
N GLN A 154 -11.62 14.75 -75.36
CA GLN A 154 -11.09 15.12 -74.03
C GLN A 154 -10.64 13.93 -73.17
N TRP A 155 -11.21 12.73 -73.41
CA TRP A 155 -10.86 11.51 -72.69
C TRP A 155 -9.37 11.14 -72.84
N LYS A 156 -8.77 11.34 -74.01
CA LYS A 156 -7.35 11.01 -74.25
C LYS A 156 -6.37 11.90 -73.47
N LYS A 157 -6.72 13.17 -73.17
CA LYS A 157 -5.87 14.07 -72.36
C LYS A 157 -5.95 13.74 -70.88
N GLN A 158 -7.11 13.35 -70.37
CA GLN A 158 -7.28 12.98 -68.96
C GLN A 158 -6.57 11.67 -68.61
N TRP A 159 -6.54 10.70 -69.52
CA TRP A 159 -5.77 9.47 -69.32
C TRP A 159 -4.25 9.69 -69.34
N ILE A 160 -3.73 10.60 -70.17
CA ILE A 160 -2.30 10.94 -70.16
C ILE A 160 -1.91 11.63 -68.84
N VAL A 161 -2.75 12.52 -68.32
CA VAL A 161 -2.53 13.17 -67.01
C VAL A 161 -2.65 12.16 -65.87
N ALA A 162 -3.65 11.27 -65.90
CA ALA A 162 -3.81 10.23 -64.89
C ALA A 162 -2.63 9.23 -64.89
N ILE A 163 -2.17 8.79 -66.06
CA ILE A 163 -0.98 7.94 -66.18
C ILE A 163 0.27 8.69 -65.72
N GLY A 164 0.41 9.98 -66.05
CA GLY A 164 1.51 10.82 -65.55
C GLY A 164 1.52 10.94 -64.03
N ILE A 165 0.36 11.09 -63.40
CA ILE A 165 0.23 11.12 -61.92
C ILE A 165 0.58 9.75 -61.33
N VAL A 166 0.08 8.66 -61.89
CA VAL A 166 0.38 7.29 -61.40
C VAL A 166 1.87 6.99 -61.52
N VAL A 167 2.50 7.34 -62.65
CA VAL A 167 3.96 7.16 -62.84
C VAL A 167 4.75 8.04 -61.87
N THR A 168 4.31 9.28 -61.63
CA THR A 168 4.98 10.18 -60.67
C THR A 168 4.86 9.65 -59.24
N VAL A 169 3.68 9.19 -58.83
CA VAL A 169 3.46 8.55 -57.52
C VAL A 169 4.28 7.27 -57.39
N PHE A 170 4.37 6.47 -58.47
CA PHE A 170 5.17 5.26 -58.48
C PHE A 170 6.68 5.54 -58.42
N LEU A 171 7.15 6.60 -59.09
CA LEU A 171 8.55 7.05 -59.01
C LEU A 171 8.87 7.65 -57.64
N ILE A 172 7.96 8.41 -57.03
CA ILE A 172 8.10 8.88 -55.64
C ILE A 172 8.12 7.69 -54.69
N TYR A 173 7.25 6.69 -54.88
CA TYR A 173 7.25 5.46 -54.09
C TYR A 173 8.55 4.68 -54.24
N LEU A 174 9.10 4.57 -55.46
CA LEU A 174 10.42 3.97 -55.69
C LEU A 174 11.54 4.80 -55.05
N PHE A 175 11.49 6.12 -55.11
CA PHE A 175 12.51 6.99 -54.51
C PHE A 175 12.46 6.94 -52.97
N VAL A 176 11.27 6.89 -52.38
CA VAL A 176 11.07 6.72 -50.93
C VAL A 176 11.44 5.30 -50.48
N SER A 177 11.12 4.26 -51.25
CA SER A 177 11.47 2.88 -50.89
C SER A 177 12.96 2.57 -51.08
N VAL A 178 13.61 3.12 -52.11
CA VAL A 178 15.07 3.01 -52.32
C VAL A 178 15.84 3.93 -51.36
N GLY A 179 15.30 5.10 -51.01
CA GLY A 179 15.87 5.99 -49.98
C GLY A 179 15.69 5.46 -48.54
N SER A 180 14.75 4.53 -48.32
CA SER A 180 14.49 3.90 -47.03
C SER A 180 15.35 2.65 -46.77
N SER A 181 16.03 2.10 -47.80
CA SER A 181 16.78 0.84 -47.63
C SER A 181 18.17 0.98 -47.00
N ASN A 182 18.58 2.18 -46.57
CA ASN A 182 19.89 2.41 -45.91
C ASN A 182 19.82 2.74 -44.42
N ASN A 183 18.64 2.74 -43.80
CA ASN A 183 18.53 2.69 -42.34
C ASN A 183 18.03 1.31 -41.93
N LYS A 184 18.90 0.30 -42.04
CA LYS A 184 18.86 -0.79 -41.07
C LYS A 184 19.17 -0.14 -39.71
N PHE A 185 18.14 0.38 -39.05
CA PHE A 185 18.12 0.43 -37.60
C PHE A 185 18.17 -1.03 -37.15
N THR A 186 19.37 -1.59 -37.10
CA THR A 186 19.67 -2.54 -36.05
C THR A 186 19.60 -1.71 -34.78
N THR A 187 18.41 -1.59 -34.20
CA THR A 187 18.30 -1.39 -32.76
C THR A 187 18.92 -2.67 -32.19
N GLU A 188 20.24 -2.66 -32.01
CA GLU A 188 20.88 -3.52 -31.04
C GLU A 188 20.11 -3.24 -29.75
N TRP A 189 19.34 -4.24 -29.32
CA TRP A 189 18.84 -4.24 -27.96
C TRP A 189 20.04 -3.96 -27.06
N PRO A 190 19.94 -3.06 -26.06
CA PRO A 190 21.05 -2.76 -25.18
C PRO A 190 21.71 -4.07 -24.75
N GLN A 191 23.02 -4.21 -25.01
CA GLN A 191 23.75 -5.46 -24.80
C GLN A 191 23.75 -5.86 -23.33
N GLU A 192 23.49 -4.92 -22.43
CA GLU A 192 23.29 -5.16 -21.01
C GLU A 192 21.80 -5.04 -20.64
N THR A 193 21.26 -6.13 -20.12
CA THR A 193 20.00 -6.20 -19.40
C THR A 193 20.08 -5.38 -18.11
N GLU A 194 18.95 -4.95 -17.57
CA GLU A 194 18.88 -4.31 -16.24
C GLU A 194 19.44 -5.23 -15.13
N LYS A 195 19.47 -6.55 -15.38
CA LYS A 195 20.15 -7.55 -14.55
C LYS A 195 21.67 -7.41 -14.59
N GLU A 196 22.26 -6.98 -15.70
CA GLU A 196 23.70 -6.67 -15.83
C GLU A 196 24.01 -5.28 -15.26
N HIS A 197 23.14 -4.29 -15.44
CA HIS A 197 23.29 -2.97 -14.82
C HIS A 197 23.19 -3.03 -13.28
N ASN A 198 22.27 -3.85 -12.74
CA ASN A 198 22.13 -4.08 -11.30
C ASN A 198 23.25 -4.95 -10.68
N GLN A 199 24.08 -5.62 -11.49
CA GLN A 199 25.23 -6.39 -10.96
C GLN A 199 26.31 -5.49 -10.36
N GLN A 200 26.31 -4.20 -10.67
CA GLN A 200 27.28 -3.25 -10.14
C GLN A 200 26.59 -1.97 -9.69
N TYR A 201 26.05 -1.98 -8.47
CA TYR A 201 25.73 -0.77 -7.72
C TYR A 201 26.83 0.29 -7.91
N ARG A 202 26.49 1.56 -8.09
CA ARG A 202 27.47 2.63 -8.35
C ARG A 202 27.99 3.28 -7.08
N PHE A 203 29.12 3.96 -7.18
CA PHE A 203 29.69 4.69 -6.04
C PHE A 203 29.07 6.09 -5.96
N TRP A 204 28.58 6.47 -4.77
CA TRP A 204 28.17 7.84 -4.45
C TRP A 204 28.75 8.28 -3.11
N PRO A 205 28.83 9.60 -2.84
CA PRO A 205 29.35 10.12 -1.59
C PRO A 205 28.64 9.53 -0.36
N SER A 206 29.35 9.41 0.76
CA SER A 206 28.75 8.92 2.02
C SER A 206 27.67 9.86 2.54
N PHE A 207 26.64 9.26 3.14
CA PHE A 207 25.57 9.98 3.84
C PHE A 207 26.12 10.87 4.95
N LYS A 208 25.62 12.11 4.99
CA LYS A 208 25.88 13.14 6.01
C LYS A 208 24.58 13.86 6.38
N VAL A 209 24.46 14.25 7.64
CA VAL A 209 23.37 15.10 8.12
C VAL A 209 23.81 16.56 8.06
N ASP A 210 23.05 17.38 7.35
CA ASP A 210 23.26 18.83 7.33
C ASP A 210 22.66 19.46 8.60
N THR A 211 23.51 20.16 9.35
CA THR A 211 23.14 20.85 10.58
C THR A 211 23.07 22.36 10.42
N GLN A 212 23.45 22.89 9.25
CA GLN A 212 23.55 24.32 9.00
C GLN A 212 22.18 24.92 8.67
N HIS A 213 21.35 24.18 7.93
CA HIS A 213 20.05 24.65 7.46
C HIS A 213 18.91 24.09 8.31
N ASN A 214 18.03 24.97 8.80
CA ASN A 214 16.89 24.60 9.63
C ASN A 214 15.69 25.53 9.38
N GLU A 215 14.55 25.25 10.01
CA GLU A 215 13.32 26.05 9.89
C GLU A 215 13.55 27.55 10.13
N LYS A 216 14.32 27.89 11.16
CA LYS A 216 14.60 29.29 11.51
C LYS A 216 15.43 29.97 10.43
N TRP A 217 16.42 29.28 9.89
CA TRP A 217 17.21 29.78 8.76
C TRP A 217 16.32 29.99 7.52
N LEU A 218 15.49 29.00 7.16
CA LEU A 218 14.60 29.11 6.00
C LEU A 218 13.65 30.30 6.13
N LYS A 219 12.99 30.45 7.29
CA LYS A 219 12.06 31.55 7.59
C LYS A 219 12.72 32.93 7.50
N SER A 220 13.85 33.10 8.18
CA SER A 220 14.54 34.40 8.28
C SER A 220 15.27 34.80 7.01
N THR A 221 15.97 33.85 6.37
CA THR A 221 16.91 34.13 5.28
C THR A 221 16.25 33.98 3.91
N CYS A 222 15.49 32.91 3.70
CA CYS A 222 14.94 32.57 2.38
C CYS A 222 13.53 33.11 2.16
N LEU A 223 12.63 32.91 3.12
CA LEU A 223 11.21 33.27 2.99
C LEU A 223 10.91 34.70 3.45
N LYS A 224 11.74 35.24 4.36
CA LYS A 224 11.55 36.52 5.05
C LYS A 224 10.15 36.62 5.65
N SER A 225 9.76 35.59 6.40
CA SER A 225 8.40 35.39 6.89
C SER A 225 8.43 34.65 8.22
N GLU A 226 7.63 35.10 9.18
CA GLU A 226 7.46 34.47 10.49
C GLU A 226 6.26 33.50 10.53
N ASP A 227 5.56 33.33 9.41
CA ASP A 227 4.36 32.49 9.31
C ASP A 227 4.68 31.03 9.63
N ASP A 228 3.79 30.34 10.33
CA ASP A 228 3.92 28.90 10.57
C ASP A 228 3.92 28.11 9.26
N LEU A 229 4.84 27.15 9.16
CA LEU A 229 4.91 26.27 8.00
C LEU A 229 3.86 25.15 8.16
N SER A 230 3.22 24.82 7.05
CA SER A 230 2.23 23.73 6.95
C SER A 230 2.27 23.14 5.56
N LEU A 231 1.79 21.90 5.41
CA LEU A 231 1.71 21.28 4.10
C LEU A 231 0.68 22.00 3.21
N ASP A 232 -0.42 22.50 3.79
CA ASP A 232 -1.42 23.33 3.11
C ASP A 232 -0.79 24.59 2.48
N GLY A 233 0.23 25.15 3.11
CA GLY A 233 0.96 26.34 2.67
C GLY A 233 2.15 26.09 1.74
N ILE A 234 2.45 24.83 1.38
CA ILE A 234 3.69 24.48 0.69
C ILE A 234 3.88 25.18 -0.66
N MET A 235 2.80 25.45 -1.39
CA MET A 235 2.84 26.17 -2.67
C MET A 235 3.29 27.63 -2.50
N GLU A 236 2.82 28.31 -1.45
CA GLU A 236 3.24 29.68 -1.15
C GLU A 236 4.67 29.71 -0.59
N ILE A 237 5.07 28.68 0.18
CA ILE A 237 6.46 28.47 0.60
C ILE A 237 7.36 28.36 -0.63
N GLN A 238 7.04 27.46 -1.58
CA GLN A 238 7.80 27.26 -2.81
C GLN A 238 7.93 28.57 -3.62
N LYS A 239 6.83 29.31 -3.77
CA LYS A 239 6.81 30.58 -4.49
C LYS A 239 7.65 31.66 -3.82
N LYS A 240 7.59 31.82 -2.48
CA LYS A 240 8.45 32.75 -1.74
C LYS A 240 9.92 32.32 -1.85
N TRP A 241 10.20 31.04 -1.66
CA TRP A 241 11.56 30.47 -1.71
C TRP A 241 12.22 30.67 -3.08
N SER A 242 11.47 30.46 -4.17
CA SER A 242 11.96 30.65 -5.55
C SER A 242 12.47 32.07 -5.85
N LYS A 243 12.02 33.07 -5.10
CA LYS A 243 12.38 34.48 -5.29
C LYS A 243 13.62 34.90 -4.51
N SER A 244 14.14 34.03 -3.62
CA SER A 244 15.31 34.35 -2.81
C SER A 244 16.53 34.59 -3.69
N GLN A 245 17.28 35.64 -3.35
CA GLN A 245 18.54 35.98 -4.03
C GLN A 245 19.78 35.48 -3.29
N ASP A 246 19.59 34.88 -2.12
CA ASP A 246 20.66 34.25 -1.35
C ASP A 246 21.12 32.94 -2.02
N SER A 247 22.44 32.72 -2.08
CA SER A 247 23.02 31.58 -2.80
C SER A 247 22.69 30.25 -2.14
N GLU A 248 22.70 30.17 -0.80
CA GLU A 248 22.37 28.96 -0.07
C GLU A 248 20.88 28.65 -0.17
N CYS A 249 20.02 29.68 -0.10
CA CYS A 249 18.59 29.52 -0.34
C CYS A 249 18.32 28.94 -1.73
N ARG A 250 18.99 29.43 -2.78
CA ARG A 250 18.85 28.87 -4.14
C ARG A 250 19.38 27.44 -4.24
N ARG A 251 20.48 27.12 -3.57
CA ARG A 251 21.06 25.77 -3.54
C ARG A 251 20.07 24.76 -2.95
N VAL A 252 19.56 25.03 -1.74
CA VAL A 252 18.59 24.13 -1.09
C VAL A 252 17.24 24.12 -1.83
N TYR A 253 16.82 25.24 -2.42
CA TYR A 253 15.63 25.28 -3.28
C TYR A 253 15.80 24.39 -4.53
N THR A 254 17.00 24.35 -5.11
CA THR A 254 17.31 23.48 -6.25
C THR A 254 17.22 22.02 -5.82
N MET A 255 17.75 21.65 -4.65
CA MET A 255 17.58 20.30 -4.09
C MET A 255 16.10 19.95 -3.93
N PHE A 256 15.32 20.85 -3.32
CA PHE A 256 13.89 20.66 -3.09
C PHE A 256 13.11 20.45 -4.40
N THR A 257 13.34 21.29 -5.41
CA THR A 257 12.64 21.21 -6.70
C THR A 257 13.18 20.13 -7.64
N SER A 258 14.39 19.62 -7.40
CA SER A 258 14.90 18.44 -8.10
C SER A 258 14.25 17.18 -7.56
N ILE A 259 14.16 17.05 -6.22
CA ILE A 259 13.59 15.86 -5.58
C ILE A 259 12.07 15.85 -5.70
N PHE A 260 11.41 17.01 -5.54
CA PHE A 260 9.95 17.09 -5.43
C PHE A 260 9.31 17.96 -6.50
N THR A 261 8.30 17.39 -7.15
CA THR A 261 7.31 18.15 -7.92
C THR A 261 6.02 18.24 -7.13
N ILE A 262 5.48 19.46 -7.00
CA ILE A 262 4.21 19.71 -6.33
C ILE A 262 3.26 20.38 -7.32
N THR A 263 2.10 19.75 -7.53
CA THR A 263 1.03 20.32 -8.34
C THR A 263 -0.25 20.43 -7.51
N SER A 264 -1.15 21.33 -7.92
CA SER A 264 -2.45 21.47 -7.27
C SER A 264 -3.54 21.71 -8.31
N HIS A 265 -4.68 21.08 -8.09
CA HIS A 265 -5.82 21.15 -9.01
C HIS A 265 -7.11 21.46 -8.24
N PRO A 266 -7.95 22.36 -8.77
CA PRO A 266 -9.25 22.63 -8.17
C PRO A 266 -10.19 21.43 -8.34
N ALA A 267 -10.83 21.00 -7.26
CA ALA A 267 -11.82 19.94 -7.24
C ALA A 267 -13.16 20.51 -6.74
N ARG A 268 -14.18 20.48 -7.59
CA ARG A 268 -15.51 21.01 -7.28
C ARG A 268 -16.49 19.87 -6.99
N VAL A 269 -17.38 20.10 -6.04
CA VAL A 269 -18.48 19.16 -5.75
C VAL A 269 -19.78 19.92 -5.60
N VAL A 270 -20.86 19.33 -6.12
CA VAL A 270 -22.23 19.80 -5.90
C VAL A 270 -22.82 18.96 -4.76
N ILE A 271 -23.28 19.63 -3.71
CA ILE A 271 -23.86 18.98 -2.52
C ILE A 271 -25.36 19.25 -2.55
N PRO A 272 -26.22 18.23 -2.72
CA PRO A 272 -27.67 18.40 -2.61
C PRO A 272 -28.07 18.91 -1.23
N ASP A 273 -29.12 19.72 -1.14
CA ASP A 273 -29.55 20.33 0.13
C ASP A 273 -29.86 19.30 1.21
N SER A 274 -30.47 18.17 0.82
CA SER A 274 -30.75 17.04 1.72
C SER A 274 -29.47 16.42 2.31
N PHE A 275 -28.35 16.44 1.56
CA PHE A 275 -27.07 15.94 2.03
C PHE A 275 -26.24 16.99 2.76
N ALA A 276 -26.45 18.28 2.46
CA ALA A 276 -25.74 19.39 3.09
C ALA A 276 -25.87 19.39 4.62
N VAL A 277 -27.03 19.00 5.14
CA VAL A 277 -27.28 18.84 6.59
C VAL A 277 -26.29 17.85 7.21
N LYS A 278 -26.05 16.70 6.55
CA LYS A 278 -25.14 15.66 7.04
C LYS A 278 -23.68 16.11 6.94
N VAL A 279 -23.30 16.77 5.86
CA VAL A 279 -21.92 17.27 5.66
C VAL A 279 -21.58 18.35 6.69
N ARG A 280 -22.49 19.29 6.97
CA ARG A 280 -22.30 20.28 8.03
C ARG A 280 -22.05 19.62 9.39
N LYS A 281 -22.85 18.61 9.74
CA LYS A 281 -22.65 17.85 10.97
C LYS A 281 -21.27 17.20 11.05
N TRP A 282 -20.78 16.61 9.94
CA TRP A 282 -19.44 16.04 9.89
C TRP A 282 -18.33 17.06 10.13
N LEU A 283 -18.53 18.31 9.70
CA LEU A 283 -17.56 19.40 9.84
C LEU A 283 -17.77 20.22 11.12
N GLY A 284 -18.49 19.67 12.11
CA GLY A 284 -18.77 20.35 13.37
C GLY A 284 -19.61 21.61 13.23
N ASN A 285 -20.49 21.66 12.20
CA ASN A 285 -21.35 22.79 11.86
C ASN A 285 -20.62 24.11 11.59
N LYS A 286 -19.33 24.05 11.21
CA LYS A 286 -18.56 25.23 10.81
C LYS A 286 -18.87 25.59 9.36
N GLU A 287 -19.56 26.71 9.12
CA GLU A 287 -20.01 27.08 7.78
C GLU A 287 -18.85 27.40 6.83
N GLU A 288 -17.74 27.97 7.33
CA GLU A 288 -16.53 28.20 6.53
C GLU A 288 -15.95 26.91 5.93
N LEU A 289 -15.89 25.84 6.74
CA LEU A 289 -15.47 24.51 6.26
C LEU A 289 -16.50 23.92 5.30
N PHE A 290 -17.80 24.18 5.51
CA PHE A 290 -18.82 23.72 4.57
C PHE A 290 -18.68 24.40 3.20
N GLN A 291 -18.38 25.70 3.16
CA GLN A 291 -18.15 26.40 1.90
C GLN A 291 -16.87 25.92 1.21
N SER A 292 -15.81 25.60 1.95
CA SER A 292 -14.58 25.04 1.38
C SER A 292 -14.79 23.65 0.77
N VAL A 293 -15.79 22.87 1.22
CA VAL A 293 -16.13 21.58 0.59
C VAL A 293 -16.52 21.76 -0.88
N LYS A 294 -17.25 22.82 -1.22
CA LYS A 294 -17.74 23.04 -2.60
C LYS A 294 -16.61 23.32 -3.59
N LYS A 295 -15.51 23.90 -3.11
CA LYS A 295 -14.33 24.31 -3.89
C LYS A 295 -13.07 23.86 -3.14
N GLN A 296 -12.69 22.61 -3.35
CA GLN A 296 -11.50 22.02 -2.77
C GLN A 296 -10.31 22.23 -3.70
N THR A 297 -9.12 22.11 -3.12
CA THR A 297 -7.87 21.97 -3.87
C THR A 297 -7.26 20.63 -3.48
N VAL A 298 -6.93 19.82 -4.49
CA VAL A 298 -6.21 18.56 -4.31
C VAL A 298 -4.78 18.77 -4.75
N MET A 299 -3.85 18.44 -3.88
CA MET A 299 -2.41 18.56 -4.09
C MET A 299 -1.82 17.19 -4.41
N PHE A 300 -0.91 17.15 -5.36
CA PHE A 300 -0.14 15.97 -5.70
C PHE A 300 1.33 16.30 -5.45
N ILE A 301 1.99 15.44 -4.69
CA ILE A 301 3.41 15.55 -4.39
C ILE A 301 4.09 14.31 -4.95
N TYR A 302 5.06 14.52 -5.82
CA TYR A 302 5.83 13.48 -6.48
C TYR A 302 7.28 13.55 -6.01
N ASN A 303 7.91 12.39 -5.81
CA ASN A 303 9.35 12.30 -5.72
C ASN A 303 9.88 11.82 -7.07
N GLU A 304 10.66 12.67 -7.72
CA GLU A 304 11.13 12.45 -9.09
C GLU A 304 12.12 11.29 -9.21
N TYR A 305 12.73 10.84 -8.11
CA TYR A 305 13.73 9.79 -8.12
C TYR A 305 13.20 8.46 -7.58
N THR A 306 12.48 8.48 -6.46
CA THR A 306 11.91 7.25 -5.89
C THR A 306 10.60 6.84 -6.57
N ARG A 307 10.05 7.71 -7.43
CA ARG A 307 8.77 7.57 -8.13
C ARG A 307 7.58 7.39 -7.19
N GLU A 308 7.75 7.75 -5.92
CA GLU A 308 6.65 7.78 -4.97
C GLU A 308 5.76 9.00 -5.20
N GLN A 309 4.46 8.84 -4.97
CA GLN A 309 3.48 9.91 -5.09
C GLN A 309 2.50 9.86 -3.92
N ASN A 310 2.09 11.05 -3.46
CA ASN A 310 1.02 11.21 -2.47
C ASN A 310 -0.03 12.21 -2.96
N VAL A 311 -1.30 11.86 -2.76
CA VAL A 311 -2.44 12.78 -2.97
C VAL A 311 -2.88 13.34 -1.63
N TYR A 312 -2.71 14.64 -1.46
CA TYR A 312 -3.09 15.36 -0.26
C TYR A 312 -4.29 16.27 -0.50
N ASN A 313 -5.26 16.22 0.42
CA ASN A 313 -6.39 17.15 0.43
C ASN A 313 -6.63 17.59 1.89
N PRO A 314 -6.38 18.87 2.22
CA PRO A 314 -6.49 19.40 3.58
C PRO A 314 -7.83 19.12 4.27
N LEU A 315 -8.91 19.07 3.49
CA LEU A 315 -10.25 18.84 4.02
C LEU A 315 -10.45 17.39 4.50
N ARG A 316 -9.66 16.43 4.00
CA ARG A 316 -9.76 15.02 4.41
C ARG A 316 -9.38 14.82 5.87
N GLU A 317 -8.40 15.58 6.37
CA GLU A 317 -8.01 15.57 7.78
C GLU A 317 -9.18 15.99 8.69
N LYS A 318 -10.07 16.87 8.21
CA LYS A 318 -11.17 17.42 8.99
C LYS A 318 -12.39 16.49 9.05
N ARG A 319 -12.33 15.31 8.42
CA ARG A 319 -13.42 14.33 8.49
C ARG A 319 -13.47 13.72 9.89
N PRO A 320 -14.67 13.48 10.43
CA PRO A 320 -14.80 12.80 11.72
C PRO A 320 -14.23 11.39 11.59
N MET A 321 -13.24 11.09 12.43
CA MET A 321 -12.75 9.72 12.58
C MET A 321 -13.70 8.95 13.51
N GLY A 322 -13.79 7.64 13.28
CA GLY A 322 -14.47 6.76 14.23
C GLY A 322 -13.76 6.82 15.57
N VAL A 323 -14.53 7.02 16.64
CA VAL A 323 -13.99 6.85 18.00
C VAL A 323 -14.07 5.37 18.30
N PRO A 324 -12.96 4.73 18.75
CA PRO A 324 -13.00 3.33 19.17
C PRO A 324 -14.11 3.12 20.23
N PRO A 325 -14.80 1.97 20.20
CA PRO A 325 -15.93 1.72 21.10
C PRO A 325 -15.53 1.66 22.59
N ARG A 326 -14.24 1.42 22.86
CA ARG A 326 -13.62 1.35 24.18
C ARG A 326 -12.15 1.78 24.12
N PRO A 327 -11.47 1.98 25.26
CA PRO A 327 -10.03 2.24 25.27
C PRO A 327 -9.25 1.10 24.61
N GLU A 328 -8.42 1.43 23.62
CA GLU A 328 -7.68 0.43 22.84
C GLU A 328 -6.74 -0.43 23.70
N THR A 329 -6.27 0.10 24.83
CA THR A 329 -5.43 -0.64 25.79
C THR A 329 -6.17 -1.83 26.40
N GLU A 330 -7.48 -1.70 26.66
CA GLU A 330 -8.28 -2.78 27.23
C GLU A 330 -8.33 -4.00 26.29
N TYR A 331 -8.55 -3.75 24.99
CA TYR A 331 -8.50 -4.79 23.97
C TYR A 331 -7.13 -5.49 23.91
N VAL A 332 -6.04 -4.73 24.00
CA VAL A 332 -4.70 -5.30 23.96
C VAL A 332 -4.45 -6.21 25.17
N GLU A 333 -4.90 -5.82 26.37
CA GLU A 333 -4.80 -6.66 27.56
C GLU A 333 -5.60 -7.97 27.42
N GLU A 334 -6.82 -7.90 26.90
CA GLU A 334 -7.62 -9.10 26.60
C GLU A 334 -6.91 -10.01 25.59
N LEU A 335 -6.33 -9.42 24.54
CA LEU A 335 -5.60 -10.15 23.51
C LEU A 335 -4.35 -10.84 24.08
N VAL A 336 -3.62 -10.18 24.98
CA VAL A 336 -2.48 -10.75 25.71
C VAL A 336 -2.93 -11.95 26.54
N GLN A 337 -3.95 -11.78 27.39
CA GLN A 337 -4.46 -12.85 28.25
C GLN A 337 -4.93 -14.07 27.45
N LYS A 338 -5.57 -13.83 26.31
CA LYS A 338 -6.07 -14.89 25.42
C LYS A 338 -4.96 -15.65 24.69
N THR A 339 -3.89 -14.97 24.29
CA THR A 339 -2.87 -15.54 23.38
C THR A 339 -1.64 -16.08 24.09
N GLN A 340 -1.28 -15.55 25.26
CA GLN A 340 -0.07 -15.95 25.98
C GLN A 340 -0.03 -17.45 26.37
N PRO A 341 -1.11 -18.08 26.87
CA PRO A 341 -1.05 -19.47 27.35
C PRO A 341 -0.69 -20.49 26.27
N SER A 342 -1.08 -20.23 25.02
CA SER A 342 -0.86 -21.09 23.85
C SER A 342 0.19 -20.54 22.89
N CYS A 343 0.97 -19.54 23.29
CA CYS A 343 1.94 -18.91 22.40
C CYS A 343 3.18 -19.80 22.21
N ASP A 344 3.47 -20.16 20.97
CA ASP A 344 4.66 -20.94 20.61
C ASP A 344 5.97 -20.18 20.87
N PHE A 345 5.96 -18.85 20.72
CA PHE A 345 7.12 -18.01 20.98
C PHE A 345 7.46 -17.90 22.48
N CYS A 346 6.47 -18.04 23.36
CA CYS A 346 6.73 -18.19 24.80
C CYS A 346 7.48 -19.50 25.13
N LYS A 347 7.33 -20.53 24.29
CA LYS A 347 8.00 -21.85 24.41
C LYS A 347 8.99 -22.06 23.27
N TYR A 348 9.73 -21.01 22.90
CA TYR A 348 10.52 -20.98 21.66
C TYR A 348 11.49 -22.14 21.46
N LYS A 349 12.10 -22.68 22.52
CA LYS A 349 13.03 -23.83 22.41
C LYS A 349 12.37 -25.11 21.94
N LEU A 350 11.06 -25.25 22.16
CA LEU A 350 10.30 -26.46 21.83
C LEU A 350 9.46 -26.26 20.56
N ASN A 351 8.88 -25.07 20.39
CA ASN A 351 7.82 -24.83 19.41
C ASN A 351 8.22 -23.89 18.25
N THR A 352 9.52 -23.66 18.02
CA THR A 352 9.96 -22.87 16.87
C THR A 352 11.15 -23.54 16.18
N ALA A 353 11.41 -23.20 14.92
CA ALA A 353 12.60 -23.66 14.19
C ALA A 353 13.83 -22.80 14.50
N GLU A 354 15.02 -23.30 14.20
CA GLU A 354 16.30 -22.59 14.28
C GLU A 354 17.03 -22.64 12.94
N ASP A 355 17.94 -21.69 12.71
CA ASP A 355 18.78 -21.70 11.52
C ASP A 355 19.85 -22.80 11.62
N THR A 356 20.52 -23.11 10.52
CA THR A 356 21.54 -24.18 10.47
C THR A 356 22.75 -23.94 11.38
N PHE A 357 23.01 -22.68 11.75
CA PHE A 357 24.02 -22.30 12.75
C PHE A 357 23.47 -22.21 14.18
N GLY A 358 22.25 -22.71 14.41
CA GLY A 358 21.51 -22.63 15.66
C GLY A 358 20.90 -21.24 15.92
N ARG A 359 20.31 -21.09 17.10
CA ARG A 359 19.72 -19.81 17.53
C ARG A 359 20.77 -18.78 17.92
N VAL A 360 20.40 -17.51 17.78
CA VAL A 360 21.05 -16.41 18.49
C VAL A 360 20.17 -16.07 19.67
N GLU A 361 20.70 -16.22 20.88
CA GLU A 361 20.00 -15.91 22.14
C GLU A 361 20.79 -14.86 22.92
N SER A 362 20.06 -13.96 23.57
CA SER A 362 20.58 -12.94 24.48
C SER A 362 19.79 -12.94 25.78
N GLU A 363 19.96 -11.93 26.63
CA GLU A 363 19.22 -11.83 27.89
C GLU A 363 17.71 -11.67 27.65
N HIS A 364 17.32 -10.74 26.77
CA HIS A 364 15.92 -10.38 26.55
C HIS A 364 15.35 -10.86 25.22
N SER A 365 16.16 -11.43 24.33
CA SER A 365 15.75 -11.73 22.96
C SER A 365 16.28 -13.07 22.46
N PHE A 366 15.69 -13.55 21.37
CA PHE A 366 16.11 -14.77 20.68
C PHE A 366 15.73 -14.73 19.20
N THR A 367 16.34 -15.61 18.40
CA THR A 367 15.92 -15.86 17.01
C THR A 367 15.21 -17.19 16.84
N ALA A 368 14.33 -17.24 15.84
CA ALA A 368 13.72 -18.46 15.34
C ALA A 368 13.70 -18.40 13.81
N ALA A 369 14.24 -19.43 13.15
CA ALA A 369 14.18 -19.49 11.70
C ALA A 369 12.72 -19.52 11.26
N ASN A 370 12.38 -18.76 10.21
CA ASN A 370 11.03 -18.84 9.69
C ASN A 370 10.85 -20.19 8.99
N THR A 371 9.85 -20.97 9.41
CA THR A 371 9.52 -22.27 8.81
C THR A 371 9.07 -22.14 7.35
N PHE A 372 8.44 -21.01 7.00
CA PHE A 372 7.95 -20.68 5.67
C PHE A 372 8.73 -19.49 5.13
N LYS A 373 9.95 -19.77 4.66
CA LYS A 373 10.90 -18.75 4.23
C LYS A 373 10.40 -17.97 3.00
N LEU A 374 10.65 -16.65 2.99
CA LEU A 374 10.43 -15.76 1.84
C LEU A 374 11.76 -15.43 1.14
N ASP A 375 12.87 -15.76 1.78
CA ASP A 375 14.24 -15.61 1.30
C ASP A 375 15.10 -16.71 1.94
N SER A 376 16.27 -17.01 1.36
CA SER A 376 17.20 -18.05 1.83
C SER A 376 17.54 -17.86 3.31
N TRP A 377 17.83 -16.61 3.69
CA TRP A 377 17.96 -16.18 5.08
C TRP A 377 16.73 -15.38 5.48
N HIS A 378 15.72 -16.07 6.01
CA HIS A 378 14.55 -15.48 6.64
C HIS A 378 14.42 -15.99 8.09
N THR A 379 14.56 -15.09 9.06
CA THR A 379 14.39 -15.37 10.50
C THR A 379 13.31 -14.48 11.11
N LEU A 380 12.87 -14.88 12.29
CA LEU A 380 12.17 -14.06 13.26
C LEU A 380 13.18 -13.67 14.36
N ILE A 381 13.15 -12.42 14.82
CA ILE A 381 13.88 -11.90 15.98
C ILE A 381 12.84 -11.43 16.98
N LEU A 382 12.84 -12.00 18.19
CA LEU A 382 11.74 -11.84 19.14
C LEU A 382 12.25 -11.40 20.51
N LEU A 383 11.43 -10.60 21.19
CA LEU A 383 11.58 -10.40 22.62
C LEU A 383 11.16 -11.67 23.35
N LYS A 384 11.73 -11.97 24.52
CA LYS A 384 11.25 -13.07 25.37
C LYS A 384 9.91 -12.75 26.05
N LYS A 385 9.56 -11.46 26.12
CA LYS A 385 8.34 -10.96 26.73
C LYS A 385 7.18 -11.00 25.72
N HIS A 386 6.06 -11.61 26.13
CA HIS A 386 4.87 -11.76 25.28
C HIS A 386 4.13 -10.44 25.02
N HIS A 387 4.14 -9.53 25.98
CA HIS A 387 3.28 -8.35 25.94
C HIS A 387 3.69 -7.36 24.82
N PRO A 388 2.81 -7.02 23.87
CA PRO A 388 3.17 -6.29 22.66
C PRO A 388 3.63 -4.85 22.88
N LEU A 389 3.11 -4.18 23.92
CA LEU A 389 3.37 -2.75 24.16
C LEU A 389 4.34 -2.47 25.31
N ASN A 390 4.70 -3.49 26.08
CA ASN A 390 5.39 -3.33 27.36
C ASN A 390 6.83 -3.83 27.20
N TRP A 391 7.66 -3.01 26.58
CA TRP A 391 9.09 -3.26 26.45
C TRP A 391 9.85 -1.94 26.62
N THR A 392 11.00 -2.04 27.26
CA THR A 392 11.89 -0.94 27.59
C THR A 392 12.90 -0.70 26.48
N TYR A 393 13.66 0.40 26.58
CA TYR A 393 14.78 0.64 25.67
C TYR A 393 15.84 -0.47 25.75
N VAL A 394 16.12 -1.00 26.94
CA VAL A 394 17.11 -2.08 27.13
C VAL A 394 16.69 -3.35 26.37
N GLU A 395 15.42 -3.75 26.50
CA GLU A 395 14.87 -4.91 25.79
C GLU A 395 14.86 -4.67 24.26
N TYR A 396 14.45 -3.48 23.81
CA TYR A 396 14.47 -3.13 22.39
C TYR A 396 15.89 -3.09 21.80
N ARG A 397 16.87 -2.53 22.54
CA ARG A 397 18.27 -2.52 22.11
C ARG A 397 18.75 -3.97 22.00
N ASP A 398 18.50 -4.80 23.02
CA ASP A 398 18.88 -6.20 23.00
C ASP A 398 18.30 -6.97 21.79
N LEU A 399 17.05 -6.65 21.40
CA LEU A 399 16.41 -7.16 20.19
C LEU A 399 17.20 -6.79 18.93
N MET A 400 17.52 -5.51 18.75
CA MET A 400 18.28 -5.02 17.58
C MET A 400 19.74 -5.53 17.55
N SER A 401 20.34 -5.76 18.72
CA SER A 401 21.66 -6.38 18.82
C SER A 401 21.63 -7.86 18.46
N THR A 402 20.58 -8.57 18.85
CA THR A 402 20.34 -9.97 18.48
C THR A 402 20.13 -10.09 16.97
N ALA A 403 19.42 -9.14 16.35
CA ALA A 403 19.27 -9.06 14.91
C ALA A 403 20.62 -8.88 14.18
N GLN A 404 21.48 -7.96 14.63
CA GLN A 404 22.82 -7.78 14.04
C GLN A 404 23.69 -9.03 14.19
N LYS A 405 23.70 -9.67 15.38
CA LYS A 405 24.43 -10.94 15.58
C LYS A 405 23.94 -12.06 14.65
N TRP A 406 22.64 -12.10 14.36
CA TRP A 406 22.08 -13.04 13.40
C TRP A 406 22.55 -12.74 11.97
N LEU A 407 22.56 -11.48 11.56
CA LEU A 407 23.10 -11.06 10.26
C LEU A 407 24.57 -11.48 10.11
N ASP A 408 25.39 -11.24 11.13
CA ASP A 408 26.81 -11.62 11.10
C ASP A 408 26.99 -13.12 10.92
N LYS A 409 26.21 -13.94 11.65
CA LYS A 409 26.26 -15.40 11.51
C LYS A 409 25.79 -15.86 10.13
N ALA A 410 24.71 -15.30 9.60
CA ALA A 410 24.19 -15.63 8.27
C ALA A 410 25.19 -15.24 7.17
N TYR A 411 25.81 -14.07 7.28
CA TYR A 411 26.88 -13.61 6.38
C TYR A 411 28.11 -14.53 6.42
N GLN A 412 28.52 -14.97 7.62
CA GLN A 412 29.64 -15.90 7.79
C GLN A 412 29.40 -17.27 7.15
N GLN A 413 28.14 -17.73 7.05
CA GLN A 413 27.82 -18.96 6.33
C GLN A 413 28.01 -18.81 4.82
N ASN A 414 27.63 -17.65 4.27
CA ASN A 414 27.80 -17.35 2.86
C ASN A 414 27.81 -15.83 2.63
N SER A 415 29.00 -15.29 2.38
CA SER A 415 29.23 -13.85 2.21
C SER A 415 28.62 -13.27 0.93
N ARG A 416 28.04 -14.11 0.07
CA ARG A 416 27.19 -13.63 -1.04
C ARG A 416 25.96 -12.89 -0.51
N TYR A 417 25.39 -13.30 0.62
CA TYR A 417 24.19 -12.73 1.22
C TYR A 417 24.52 -11.50 2.05
N LYS A 418 24.33 -10.29 1.52
CA LYS A 418 24.91 -9.06 2.09
C LYS A 418 23.97 -7.86 2.14
N TYR A 419 22.69 -8.02 1.79
CA TYR A 419 21.70 -6.94 1.81
C TYR A 419 20.69 -7.17 2.94
N PRO A 420 20.95 -6.61 4.14
CA PRO A 420 20.12 -6.82 5.31
C PRO A 420 18.84 -5.98 5.27
N MET A 421 17.70 -6.62 5.54
CA MET A 421 16.39 -5.97 5.62
C MET A 421 15.59 -6.55 6.78
N PHE A 422 14.67 -5.75 7.28
CA PHE A 422 13.79 -6.12 8.37
C PHE A 422 12.41 -5.50 8.18
N VAL A 423 11.39 -6.19 8.70
CA VAL A 423 10.05 -5.62 8.86
C VAL A 423 9.51 -5.95 10.23
N TRP A 424 8.72 -5.03 10.79
CA TRP A 424 8.06 -5.20 12.06
C TRP A 424 6.67 -4.60 12.05
N ASP A 425 5.68 -5.48 12.14
CA ASP A 425 4.29 -5.15 12.40
C ASP A 425 3.96 -5.42 13.87
N LEU A 426 3.29 -4.48 14.52
CA LEU A 426 2.86 -4.61 15.91
C LEU A 426 1.33 -4.62 16.01
N LEU A 427 0.80 -5.71 16.59
CA LEU A 427 -0.62 -6.06 16.72
C LEU A 427 -1.30 -6.51 15.40
N PRO A 428 -2.39 -7.31 15.49
CA PRO A 428 -3.01 -7.92 14.30
C PRO A 428 -3.50 -6.93 13.25
N HIS A 429 -4.02 -5.77 13.64
CA HIS A 429 -4.49 -4.76 12.68
C HIS A 429 -3.35 -4.18 11.83
N ALA A 430 -2.11 -4.21 12.32
CA ALA A 430 -0.93 -3.85 11.53
C ALA A 430 -0.44 -4.98 10.60
N GLY A 431 -1.00 -6.19 10.68
CA GLY A 431 -0.57 -7.34 9.89
C GLY A 431 0.29 -8.35 10.65
N ALA A 432 0.52 -8.16 11.97
CA ALA A 432 1.26 -9.12 12.77
C ALA A 432 0.48 -10.45 12.87
N SER A 433 1.09 -11.56 12.43
CA SER A 433 0.46 -12.89 12.48
C SER A 433 0.35 -13.45 13.90
N GLN A 434 1.12 -12.91 14.84
CA GLN A 434 1.14 -13.30 16.25
C GLN A 434 1.24 -12.05 17.13
N VAL A 435 0.63 -12.09 18.31
CA VAL A 435 0.58 -10.95 19.24
C VAL A 435 1.94 -10.69 19.89
N HIS A 436 2.71 -11.74 20.11
CA HIS A 436 4.04 -11.68 20.70
C HIS A 436 4.98 -10.88 19.78
N PRO A 437 5.70 -9.83 20.27
CA PRO A 437 6.59 -9.00 19.46
C PRO A 437 7.66 -9.76 18.70
N HIS A 438 7.67 -9.60 17.38
CA HIS A 438 8.67 -10.19 16.51
C HIS A 438 8.96 -9.29 15.32
N VAL A 439 10.24 -9.23 14.96
CA VAL A 439 10.76 -8.61 13.75
C VAL A 439 11.09 -9.74 12.77
N HIS A 440 10.70 -9.60 11.52
CA HIS A 440 11.19 -10.47 10.45
C HIS A 440 12.51 -9.92 9.94
N GLY A 441 13.54 -10.76 9.85
CA GLY A 441 14.84 -10.42 9.30
C GLY A 441 15.12 -11.19 8.02
N PHE A 442 15.65 -10.48 7.03
CA PHE A 442 16.03 -10.99 5.72
C PHE A 442 17.48 -10.62 5.42
N LEU A 443 18.20 -11.50 4.73
CA LEU A 443 19.53 -11.21 4.21
C LEU A 443 19.63 -11.75 2.78
N ASP A 444 19.49 -10.85 1.81
CA ASP A 444 19.44 -11.16 0.38
C ASP A 444 20.86 -11.12 -0.23
N ALA A 445 21.07 -11.90 -1.28
CA ALA A 445 22.33 -12.03 -2.01
C ALA A 445 22.53 -10.99 -3.10
N ASP A 446 21.45 -10.63 -3.80
CA ASP A 446 21.54 -9.94 -5.07
C ASP A 446 21.24 -8.45 -4.89
N ARG A 447 20.23 -8.10 -4.07
CA ARG A 447 19.87 -6.69 -3.83
C ARG A 447 18.95 -6.47 -2.62
N TYR A 448 18.64 -5.22 -2.32
CA TYR A 448 17.51 -4.90 -1.46
C TYR A 448 16.18 -5.25 -2.17
N GLN A 449 15.10 -5.36 -1.41
CA GLN A 449 13.78 -5.73 -1.91
C GLN A 449 12.79 -4.57 -1.80
N GLY A 450 11.84 -4.55 -2.74
CA GLY A 450 10.69 -3.64 -2.72
C GLY A 450 11.07 -2.17 -2.64
N ALA A 451 10.43 -1.45 -1.71
CA ALA A 451 10.58 0.01 -1.59
C ALA A 451 12.02 0.45 -1.24
N VAL A 452 12.80 -0.39 -0.57
CA VAL A 452 14.20 -0.07 -0.23
C VAL A 452 15.04 0.02 -1.48
N GLU A 453 14.86 -0.93 -2.40
CA GLU A 453 15.58 -0.94 -3.67
C GLU A 453 15.16 0.23 -4.56
N ASN A 454 13.86 0.60 -4.57
CA ASN A 454 13.41 1.79 -5.29
C ASN A 454 14.11 3.06 -4.80
N TRP A 455 14.37 3.18 -3.49
CA TRP A 455 15.13 4.30 -2.95
C TRP A 455 16.61 4.24 -3.32
N ARG A 456 17.21 3.04 -3.35
CA ARG A 456 18.59 2.87 -3.80
C ARG A 456 18.74 3.24 -5.28
N VAL A 457 17.85 2.76 -6.15
CA VAL A 457 17.84 3.07 -7.59
C VAL A 457 17.61 4.57 -7.79
N GLY A 458 16.63 5.17 -7.11
CA GLY A 458 16.41 6.62 -7.17
C GLY A 458 17.62 7.43 -6.69
N ALA A 459 18.35 6.96 -5.67
CA ALA A 459 19.59 7.59 -5.23
C ALA A 459 20.72 7.48 -6.28
N ASP A 460 20.72 6.41 -7.07
CA ASP A 460 21.63 6.21 -8.20
C ASP A 460 21.35 7.21 -9.31
N GLU A 461 20.09 7.27 -9.78
CA GLU A 461 19.60 8.24 -10.77
C GLU A 461 19.89 9.68 -10.31
N TYR A 462 19.65 9.99 -9.04
CA TYR A 462 19.98 11.31 -8.48
C TYR A 462 21.46 11.64 -8.55
N ASN A 463 22.32 10.66 -8.27
CA ASN A 463 23.76 10.87 -8.34
C ASN A 463 24.23 11.01 -9.79
N GLU A 464 23.57 10.41 -10.78
CA GLU A 464 23.87 10.67 -12.19
C GLU A 464 23.67 12.15 -12.54
N ASP A 465 22.52 12.72 -12.13
CA ASP A 465 22.21 14.12 -12.36
C ASP A 465 23.06 15.07 -11.50
N PHE A 466 23.45 14.62 -10.30
CA PHE A 466 24.20 15.39 -9.31
C PHE A 466 25.41 14.60 -8.76
N SER A 467 26.43 14.38 -9.60
CA SER A 467 27.59 13.50 -9.31
C SER A 467 28.32 13.72 -7.98
N THR A 468 28.33 14.94 -7.43
CA THR A 468 28.98 15.26 -6.15
C THR A 468 28.08 15.12 -4.93
N GLN A 469 26.79 14.84 -5.14
CA GLN A 469 25.76 14.87 -4.12
C GLN A 469 25.32 13.47 -3.71
N ASN A 470 24.83 13.36 -2.48
CA ASN A 470 24.18 12.16 -1.96
C ASN A 470 22.68 12.45 -1.81
N TYR A 471 21.83 11.66 -2.48
CA TYR A 471 20.38 11.82 -2.44
C TYR A 471 19.81 11.90 -1.03
N PHE A 472 20.22 11.00 -0.13
CA PHE A 472 19.72 10.95 1.24
C PHE A 472 20.15 12.18 2.06
N SER A 473 21.37 12.69 1.84
CA SER A 473 21.84 13.93 2.46
C SER A 473 21.04 15.14 2.00
N ASP A 474 20.77 15.25 0.70
CA ASP A 474 20.02 16.38 0.15
C ASP A 474 18.53 16.28 0.56
N PHE A 475 17.98 15.06 0.60
CA PHE A 475 16.65 14.78 1.17
C PHE A 475 16.55 15.23 2.63
N VAL A 476 17.55 14.92 3.47
CA VAL A 476 17.61 15.39 4.86
C VAL A 476 17.71 16.92 4.91
N SER A 477 18.58 17.53 4.11
CA SER A 477 18.83 18.97 4.11
C SER A 477 17.57 19.78 3.77
N VAL A 478 16.80 19.29 2.79
CA VAL A 478 15.48 19.85 2.44
C VAL A 478 14.52 19.78 3.63
N HIS A 479 14.39 18.62 4.28
CA HIS A 479 13.44 18.47 5.39
C HIS A 479 13.88 19.17 6.67
N MET A 480 15.19 19.25 6.94
CA MET A 480 15.74 20.05 8.05
C MET A 480 15.39 21.53 7.84
N SER A 481 15.60 22.05 6.62
CA SER A 481 15.25 23.42 6.24
C SER A 481 13.76 23.71 6.39
N LEU A 482 12.91 22.76 6.00
CA LEU A 482 11.45 22.84 6.15
C LEU A 482 10.98 22.67 7.61
N GLY A 483 11.86 22.39 8.57
CA GLY A 483 11.48 22.13 9.97
C GLY A 483 10.86 20.75 10.22
N LEU A 484 10.87 19.89 9.20
CA LEU A 484 10.26 18.56 9.16
C LEU A 484 11.23 17.42 9.54
N ALA A 485 12.45 17.76 9.94
CA ALA A 485 13.41 16.81 10.47
C ALA A 485 13.98 17.25 11.82
N VAL A 486 14.48 16.28 12.59
CA VAL A 486 15.15 16.49 13.88
C VAL A 486 16.29 15.49 14.04
N GLN A 487 17.47 15.99 14.38
CA GLN A 487 18.64 15.18 14.64
C GLN A 487 18.70 14.71 16.10
N TYR A 488 19.15 13.48 16.32
CA TYR A 488 19.53 12.93 17.61
C TYR A 488 20.86 12.18 17.44
N GLY A 489 21.93 12.70 18.04
CA GLY A 489 23.27 12.15 17.87
C GLY A 489 23.69 12.10 16.40
N ASP A 490 24.12 10.94 15.91
CA ASP A 490 24.47 10.71 14.50
C ASP A 490 23.29 10.33 13.58
N ALA A 491 22.06 10.29 14.10
CA ALA A 491 20.85 9.92 13.37
C ALA A 491 19.85 11.08 13.22
N VAL A 492 18.93 10.97 12.26
CA VAL A 492 17.90 11.98 11.98
C VAL A 492 16.54 11.32 11.75
N ALA A 493 15.49 11.92 12.32
CA ALA A 493 14.10 11.53 12.12
C ALA A 493 13.39 12.59 11.29
N ILE A 494 12.57 12.15 10.32
CA ILE A 494 11.98 13.00 9.28
C ILE A 494 10.48 12.67 9.17
N ALA A 495 9.63 13.68 9.26
CA ALA A 495 8.24 13.59 8.80
C ALA A 495 8.19 14.11 7.36
N SER A 496 8.22 13.19 6.38
CA SER A 496 8.31 13.54 4.96
C SER A 496 7.11 14.38 4.49
N ILE A 497 7.33 15.33 3.58
CA ILE A 497 6.23 16.00 2.86
C ILE A 497 5.48 15.03 1.93
N LEU A 498 6.10 13.89 1.62
CA LEU A 498 5.54 12.79 0.84
C LEU A 498 5.54 11.52 1.71
N PRO A 499 4.61 11.40 2.67
CA PRO A 499 4.55 10.25 3.55
C PRO A 499 3.89 9.03 2.85
N LYS A 500 4.28 7.80 3.16
CA LYS A 500 3.60 6.58 2.66
C LYS A 500 2.16 6.48 3.16
N LYS A 501 1.97 6.84 4.42
CA LYS A 501 0.70 6.77 5.13
C LYS A 501 0.70 7.79 6.28
N ASP A 502 -0.44 7.89 6.95
CA ASP A 502 -0.61 8.75 8.12
C ASP A 502 0.47 8.50 9.18
N ASN A 503 1.01 9.60 9.71
CA ASN A 503 2.05 9.62 10.75
C ASN A 503 3.38 8.95 10.36
N GLU A 504 3.71 8.86 9.07
CA GLU A 504 5.01 8.32 8.67
C GLU A 504 6.19 9.12 9.28
N VAL A 505 7.16 8.37 9.80
CA VAL A 505 8.47 8.88 10.19
C VAL A 505 9.55 8.03 9.55
N ILE A 506 10.52 8.70 8.91
CA ILE A 506 11.72 8.10 8.36
C ILE A 506 12.88 8.36 9.32
N VAL A 507 13.61 7.33 9.73
CA VAL A 507 14.84 7.46 10.52
C VAL A 507 16.02 7.08 9.64
N LEU A 508 17.03 7.96 9.55
CA LEU A 508 18.25 7.73 8.79
C LEU A 508 19.48 7.87 9.70
N GLY A 509 20.48 7.04 9.46
CA GLY A 509 21.80 7.14 10.07
C GLY A 509 22.86 6.57 9.13
N GLN A 510 24.10 7.04 9.20
CA GLN A 510 25.16 6.50 8.32
C GLN A 510 25.35 4.98 8.49
N ARG A 511 25.09 4.49 9.70
CA ARG A 511 25.25 3.11 10.14
C ARG A 511 24.21 2.80 11.25
N PRO A 512 23.97 1.53 11.59
CA PRO A 512 23.14 1.14 12.73
C PRO A 512 23.82 1.44 14.08
N SER A 513 23.99 2.73 14.40
CA SER A 513 24.59 3.21 15.65
C SER A 513 23.62 3.06 16.83
N GLU A 514 24.13 3.29 18.06
CA GLU A 514 23.29 3.38 19.25
C GLU A 514 22.29 4.55 19.14
N ASP A 515 22.72 5.70 18.63
CA ASP A 515 21.84 6.86 18.43
C ASP A 515 20.74 6.57 17.40
N PHE A 516 21.04 5.82 16.34
CA PHE A 516 20.07 5.38 15.34
C PHE A 516 18.98 4.50 15.96
N PHE A 517 19.35 3.45 16.70
CA PHE A 517 18.36 2.59 17.36
C PHE A 517 17.60 3.33 18.46
N LYS A 518 18.25 4.21 19.21
CA LYS A 518 17.59 5.02 20.23
C LYS A 518 16.57 5.98 19.63
N LEU A 519 16.90 6.61 18.50
CA LEU A 519 15.97 7.46 17.77
C LEU A 519 14.79 6.66 17.21
N GLN A 520 15.04 5.47 16.64
CA GLN A 520 13.98 4.55 16.21
C GLN A 520 13.06 4.15 17.37
N TYR A 521 13.61 3.85 18.56
CA TYR A 521 12.84 3.60 19.78
C TYR A 521 11.96 4.79 20.17
N PHE A 522 12.49 6.01 20.12
CA PHE A 522 11.71 7.22 20.42
C PHE A 522 10.55 7.43 19.46
N VAL A 523 10.70 7.07 18.18
CA VAL A 523 9.60 7.09 17.21
C VAL A 523 8.51 6.10 17.60
N TYR A 524 8.86 4.85 17.92
CA TYR A 524 7.85 3.87 18.35
C TYR A 524 7.14 4.26 19.65
N ARG A 525 7.88 4.81 20.64
CA ARG A 525 7.25 5.32 21.87
C ARG A 525 6.42 6.58 21.61
N ALA A 526 6.79 7.42 20.63
CA ALA A 526 5.95 8.54 20.23
C ALA A 526 4.60 8.04 19.69
N PHE A 527 4.60 7.02 18.82
CA PHE A 527 3.36 6.42 18.31
C PHE A 527 2.49 5.87 19.45
N ILE A 528 3.07 5.00 20.28
CA ILE A 528 2.31 4.27 21.33
C ILE A 528 1.89 5.22 22.46
N GLU A 529 2.83 5.97 23.03
CA GLU A 529 2.59 6.71 24.28
C GLU A 529 2.08 8.14 24.05
N ASP A 530 2.56 8.83 23.02
CA ASP A 530 2.29 10.26 22.86
C ASP A 530 1.14 10.50 21.86
N MET A 531 1.12 9.77 20.74
CA MET A 531 0.04 9.81 19.75
C MET A 531 -1.13 8.87 20.07
N LYS A 532 -0.94 7.93 21.01
CA LYS A 532 -1.93 6.89 21.36
C LYS A 532 -2.36 6.03 20.16
N LYS A 533 -1.40 5.73 19.27
CA LYS A 533 -1.57 4.85 18.11
C LYS A 533 -0.81 3.56 18.39
N LEU A 534 -1.54 2.52 18.81
CA LEU A 534 -0.93 1.30 19.32
C LEU A 534 -0.42 0.36 18.22
N CYS A 535 -1.07 0.38 17.05
CA CYS A 535 -0.66 -0.39 15.88
C CYS A 535 0.33 0.41 15.03
N PHE A 536 1.44 -0.22 14.65
CA PHE A 536 2.37 0.34 13.67
C PHE A 536 2.93 -0.74 12.76
N SER A 537 3.36 -0.32 11.58
CA SER A 537 4.15 -1.12 10.64
C SER A 537 5.45 -0.39 10.37
N SER A 538 6.55 -1.13 10.27
CA SER A 538 7.84 -0.55 9.91
C SER A 538 8.65 -1.48 9.03
N GLY A 539 9.39 -0.89 8.10
CA GLY A 539 10.36 -1.57 7.26
C GLY A 539 11.69 -0.85 7.33
N PHE A 540 12.78 -1.59 7.48
CA PHE A 540 14.11 -1.02 7.61
C PHE A 540 15.14 -1.84 6.86
N ALA A 541 16.21 -1.15 6.44
CA ALA A 541 17.35 -1.76 5.79
C ALA A 541 18.62 -1.16 6.36
N LEU A 542 19.65 -2.00 6.47
CA LEU A 542 20.96 -1.56 6.92
C LEU A 542 21.90 -1.48 5.71
N PRO A 543 23.00 -0.71 5.80
CA PRO A 543 24.02 -0.72 4.76
C PRO A 543 24.52 -2.14 4.50
N SER A 544 24.94 -2.42 3.27
CA SER A 544 25.45 -3.75 2.92
C SER A 544 26.56 -4.18 3.89
N LEU A 545 26.55 -5.47 4.26
CA LEU A 545 27.55 -6.06 5.15
C LEU A 545 28.95 -6.16 4.52
N ASP A 546 29.02 -6.03 3.20
CA ASP A 546 30.27 -6.00 2.45
C ASP A 546 30.85 -4.58 2.47
N GLU A 547 31.69 -4.29 3.47
CA GLU A 547 32.33 -2.97 3.63
C GLU A 547 33.27 -2.63 2.48
N ALA A 548 33.89 -3.64 1.86
CA ALA A 548 34.78 -3.47 0.72
C ALA A 548 34.01 -3.14 -0.57
N ALA A 549 32.70 -3.37 -0.61
CA ALA A 549 31.92 -3.13 -1.80
C ALA A 549 31.87 -1.64 -2.18
N GLY A 550 31.80 -0.69 -1.24
CA GLY A 550 31.71 0.77 -1.52
C GLY A 550 30.54 1.24 -2.41
N LYS A 551 29.85 0.30 -3.06
CA LYS A 551 28.89 0.44 -4.14
C LYS A 551 27.47 0.54 -3.57
N GLY A 552 26.72 1.56 -3.97
CA GLY A 552 25.29 1.74 -3.72
C GLY A 552 24.90 1.66 -2.25
N LYS A 553 25.83 2.04 -1.35
CA LYS A 553 25.67 1.88 0.09
C LYS A 553 24.62 2.88 0.59
N ILE A 554 23.41 2.38 0.82
CA ILE A 554 22.35 3.14 1.48
C ILE A 554 22.74 3.43 2.94
N PRO A 555 22.25 4.54 3.54
CA PRO A 555 22.31 4.70 4.99
C PRO A 555 21.50 3.61 5.70
N ALA A 556 21.76 3.41 6.99
CA ALA A 556 20.79 2.72 7.84
C ALA A 556 19.50 3.54 7.80
N TYR A 557 18.40 2.86 7.50
CA TYR A 557 17.14 3.51 7.14
C TYR A 557 15.97 2.73 7.75
N VAL A 558 15.01 3.45 8.32
CA VAL A 558 13.74 2.92 8.80
C VAL A 558 12.62 3.81 8.29
N ARG A 559 11.54 3.21 7.79
CA ARG A 559 10.23 3.85 7.68
C ARG A 559 9.29 3.21 8.66
N ALA A 560 8.65 4.03 9.48
CA ALA A 560 7.63 3.60 10.42
C ALA A 560 6.35 4.39 10.18
N ILE A 561 5.22 3.70 10.12
CA ILE A 561 3.89 4.30 9.96
C ILE A 561 2.98 3.81 11.08
N THR A 562 2.06 4.67 11.53
CA THR A 562 0.96 4.19 12.36
C THR A 562 -0.08 3.47 11.50
N ARG A 563 -0.78 2.52 12.12
CA ARG A 563 -1.89 1.80 11.49
C ARG A 563 -3.20 2.16 12.17
N GLY A 564 -4.32 1.70 11.60
CA GLY A 564 -5.65 1.92 12.15
C GLY A 564 -5.83 1.42 13.59
N ALA A 565 -6.95 1.81 14.19
CA ALA A 565 -7.27 1.45 15.58
C ALA A 565 -7.36 -0.08 15.75
N VAL A 566 -6.98 -0.58 16.94
CA VAL A 566 -6.76 -2.01 17.21
C VAL A 566 -7.98 -2.90 16.93
N GLU A 567 -9.19 -2.37 17.10
CA GLU A 567 -10.48 -3.05 16.88
C GLU A 567 -11.24 -2.55 15.64
N GLU A 568 -10.63 -1.70 14.82
CA GLU A 568 -11.29 -1.20 13.61
C GLU A 568 -11.41 -2.31 12.57
N ILE A 569 -12.64 -2.53 12.08
CA ILE A 569 -12.91 -3.54 11.05
C ILE A 569 -12.47 -3.03 9.68
N ARG A 570 -12.51 -1.70 9.48
CA ARG A 570 -12.06 -1.10 8.23
C ARG A 570 -10.54 -1.16 8.11
N SER A 571 -10.05 -1.80 7.05
CA SER A 571 -8.64 -1.72 6.69
C SER A 571 -8.24 -0.28 6.36
N ASP A 572 -7.08 0.12 6.85
CA ASP A 572 -6.46 1.40 6.57
C ASP A 572 -5.71 1.44 5.22
N ILE A 573 -5.47 0.28 4.62
CA ILE A 573 -4.90 0.10 3.28
C ILE A 573 -5.99 -0.42 2.34
N SER A 574 -6.13 0.24 1.20
CA SER A 574 -7.10 -0.12 0.17
C SER A 574 -6.41 -0.32 -1.19
N SER A 575 -7.20 -0.62 -2.22
CA SER A 575 -6.69 -0.66 -3.59
C SER A 575 -6.03 0.64 -4.03
N LEU A 576 -6.37 1.79 -3.41
CA LEU A 576 -5.73 3.07 -3.67
C LEU A 576 -4.22 3.00 -3.37
N GLU A 577 -3.87 2.64 -2.14
CA GLU A 577 -2.47 2.58 -1.69
C GLU A 577 -1.69 1.43 -2.33
N LEU A 578 -2.37 0.32 -2.66
CA LEU A 578 -1.73 -0.85 -3.27
C LEU A 578 -1.39 -0.66 -4.74
N PHE A 579 -2.25 0.02 -5.52
CA PHE A 579 -2.15 0.01 -6.99
C PHE A 579 -2.12 1.37 -7.65
N THR A 580 -2.34 2.47 -6.91
CA THR A 580 -2.43 3.80 -7.52
C THR A 580 -1.52 4.81 -6.83
N SER A 581 -1.90 5.34 -5.67
CA SER A 581 -1.18 6.41 -5.00
C SER A 581 -1.25 6.25 -3.49
N GLN A 582 -0.25 6.80 -2.82
CA GLN A 582 -0.28 6.98 -1.37
C GLN A 582 -1.29 8.09 -1.04
N ASN A 583 -1.90 7.96 0.12
CA ASN A 583 -2.86 8.92 0.62
C ASN A 583 -2.66 9.05 2.13
N ALA A 584 -2.10 10.19 2.52
CA ALA A 584 -1.99 10.59 3.91
C ALA A 584 -2.85 11.83 4.13
N ASN A 585 -3.58 11.83 5.23
CA ASN A 585 -4.46 12.92 5.62
C ASN A 585 -3.84 13.78 6.73
N THR A 586 -2.79 13.30 7.40
CA THR A 586 -2.14 13.98 8.51
C THR A 586 -1.05 14.92 8.01
N ASP A 587 -1.08 16.18 8.47
CA ASP A 587 0.00 17.12 8.18
C ASP A 587 1.32 16.68 8.85
N PRO A 588 2.42 16.47 8.09
CA PRO A 588 3.71 16.05 8.63
C PRO A 588 4.30 17.03 9.67
N TYR A 589 3.92 18.31 9.65
CA TYR A 589 4.30 19.29 10.67
C TYR A 589 3.75 18.94 12.06
N LYS A 590 2.60 18.27 12.13
CA LYS A 590 2.06 17.75 13.40
C LYS A 590 2.83 16.53 13.87
N VAL A 591 3.19 15.66 12.94
CA VAL A 591 3.93 14.42 13.21
C VAL A 591 5.30 14.76 13.80
N ILE A 592 6.07 15.63 13.14
CA ILE A 592 7.42 15.98 13.60
C ILE A 592 7.41 16.66 14.97
N LYS A 593 6.35 17.40 15.32
CA LYS A 593 6.21 18.01 16.65
C LYS A 593 6.16 16.94 17.74
N PHE A 594 5.35 15.91 17.58
CA PHE A 594 5.31 14.77 18.51
C PHE A 594 6.68 14.09 18.61
N ILE A 595 7.41 13.93 17.50
CA ILE A 595 8.74 13.32 17.52
C ILE A 595 9.74 14.19 18.28
N LYS A 596 9.79 15.50 18.01
CA LYS A 596 10.64 16.47 18.74
C LYS A 596 10.35 16.46 20.25
N GLU A 597 9.08 16.44 20.64
CA GLU A 597 8.66 16.35 22.05
C GLU A 597 9.02 14.99 22.67
N SER A 598 8.83 13.91 21.92
CA SER A 598 9.18 12.54 22.35
C SER A 598 10.67 12.41 22.66
N ILE A 599 11.53 12.96 21.79
CA ILE A 599 12.98 13.00 21.99
C ILE A 599 13.29 13.76 23.29
N LYS A 600 12.78 14.99 23.44
CA LYS A 600 13.02 15.81 24.66
C LYS A 600 12.57 15.12 25.96
N LYS A 601 11.48 14.35 25.90
CA LYS A 601 10.92 13.63 27.04
C LYS A 601 11.78 12.42 27.46
N ARG A 602 12.54 11.82 26.54
CA ARG A 602 13.18 10.51 26.72
C ARG A 602 14.70 10.49 26.49
N SER A 603 15.27 11.61 26.04
CA SER A 603 16.69 11.78 25.71
C SER A 603 17.59 11.62 26.92
#